data_AF-A0A838E7W8-F1
#
_entry.id   AF-A0A838E7W8-F1
#
_cell.length_a   1.000
_cell.length_b   1.000
_cell.length_c   1.000
_cell.angle_alpha   90.00
_cell.angle_beta   90.00
_cell.angle_gamma   90.00
#
_symmetry.space_group_name_H-M   'P 1'
#
loop_
_entity.id
_entity.type
_entity.pdbx_description
1 polymer ?
#
loop_
_entity_poly.entity_id
_entity_poly.type
_entity_poly.pdbx_seq_one_letter_code
_entity_poly.pdbx_strand_id
1 'polypeptide(L)'
;MTDGTAPGSRQPETTPVADEIGDLRVIARDDPPPSGANDLIVMGAASGAILGGIGFAVGLLAGAPLGFYGAALAVGLLSLGVAVRRWITDRFPDIDAVELRPGPEPSGPIADVAPVPRRSFLGRFLAVAAGVLGLGLIAPVVSLGPAPGDALRRTAWRRGSRLVTTDGQPLSPADLSPGGVVTVWPEGAIGDETAAVILLRLSGEPVDPTNGDWVVDSTVVAYSKICTHAGCPVGLFREQDDALFCPCHQSTFDAQRGAIPTFGPTARALPQLPLGVDDEGNLVALGDFTEQVGPAFG
;
A
#
# COMPACT_ATOMS: atom_id res chain seq x y z
N MET A 1 43.53 54.25 -27.48
CA MET A 1 42.29 53.53 -27.82
C MET A 1 42.52 52.10 -27.40
N THR A 2 41.76 51.67 -26.40
CA THR A 2 41.95 50.50 -25.56
C THR A 2 41.66 49.22 -26.31
N ASP A 3 42.58 48.26 -26.30
CA ASP A 3 42.29 46.88 -26.69
C ASP A 3 42.57 45.96 -25.49
N GLY A 4 41.54 45.23 -25.07
CA GLY A 4 41.49 44.49 -23.82
C GLY A 4 41.99 43.07 -24.00
N THR A 5 43.15 42.76 -23.44
CA THR A 5 43.68 41.40 -23.36
C THR A 5 42.92 40.60 -22.32
N ALA A 6 42.16 39.59 -22.76
CA ALA A 6 41.52 38.60 -21.89
C ALA A 6 42.58 37.74 -21.17
N PRO A 7 42.36 37.34 -19.91
CA PRO A 7 43.30 36.52 -19.16
C PRO A 7 43.32 35.09 -19.73
N GLY A 8 44.53 34.59 -20.04
CA GLY A 8 44.74 33.28 -20.64
C GLY A 8 44.13 32.15 -19.81
N SER A 9 43.27 31.35 -20.45
CA SER A 9 42.83 30.07 -19.94
C SER A 9 44.02 29.12 -19.92
N ARG A 10 44.38 28.66 -18.72
CA ARG A 10 45.39 27.62 -18.53
C ARG A 10 44.75 26.30 -19.01
N GLN A 11 45.07 25.89 -20.24
CA GLN A 11 44.70 24.58 -20.77
C GLN A 11 45.41 23.51 -19.91
N PRO A 12 44.71 22.49 -19.37
CA PRO A 12 45.37 21.35 -18.75
C PRO A 12 46.22 20.65 -19.82
N GLU A 13 47.48 20.34 -19.47
CA GLU A 13 48.41 19.62 -20.35
C GLU A 13 47.91 18.17 -20.54
N THR A 14 47.03 17.96 -21.52
CA THR A 14 46.65 16.64 -21.97
C THR A 14 47.79 16.08 -22.83
N THR A 15 48.54 15.12 -22.29
CA THR A 15 49.58 14.43 -23.06
C THR A 15 48.90 13.27 -23.81
N PRO A 16 48.91 13.23 -25.15
CA PRO A 16 48.40 12.06 -25.88
C PRO A 16 49.37 10.90 -25.68
N VAL A 17 48.98 9.94 -24.83
CA VAL A 17 49.76 8.72 -24.58
C VAL A 17 49.10 7.59 -25.36
N ALA A 18 49.78 7.08 -26.39
CA ALA A 18 49.37 5.86 -27.08
C ALA A 18 49.84 4.63 -26.30
N ASP A 19 49.27 4.43 -25.10
CA ASP A 19 49.48 3.22 -24.29
C ASP A 19 48.27 2.28 -24.45
N GLU A 20 48.54 0.98 -24.50
CA GLU A 20 47.52 -0.07 -24.41
C GLU A 20 47.48 -0.60 -22.97
N ILE A 21 46.31 -0.58 -22.34
CA ILE A 21 46.08 -1.16 -21.01
C ILE A 21 45.16 -2.36 -21.18
N GLY A 22 45.74 -3.55 -21.39
CA GLY A 22 44.97 -4.74 -21.77
C GLY A 22 44.32 -4.57 -23.15
N ASP A 23 43.03 -4.85 -23.28
CA ASP A 23 42.26 -4.68 -24.52
C ASP A 23 41.77 -3.24 -24.75
N LEU A 24 42.15 -2.30 -23.86
CA LEU A 24 41.74 -0.91 -23.91
C LEU A 24 42.78 -0.07 -24.66
N ARG A 25 42.32 0.68 -25.67
CA ARG A 25 43.11 1.71 -26.33
C ARG A 25 42.92 3.05 -25.62
N VAL A 26 43.96 3.57 -24.97
CA VAL A 26 43.92 4.87 -24.27
C VAL A 26 43.92 6.01 -25.28
N ILE A 27 43.01 6.97 -25.10
CA ILE A 27 42.84 8.20 -25.89
C ILE A 27 43.45 9.40 -25.18
N ALA A 28 43.19 9.52 -23.88
CA ALA A 28 43.69 10.61 -23.05
C ALA A 28 43.93 10.12 -21.63
N ARG A 29 44.89 10.75 -20.95
CA ARG A 29 45.22 10.52 -19.55
C ARG A 29 45.51 11.86 -18.87
N ASP A 30 44.85 12.10 -17.74
CA ASP A 30 45.11 13.24 -16.85
C ASP A 30 45.53 12.71 -15.47
N ASP A 31 46.78 12.97 -15.08
CA ASP A 31 47.34 12.55 -13.79
C ASP A 31 47.15 13.69 -12.76
N PRO A 32 46.46 13.46 -11.63
CA PRO A 32 46.24 14.50 -10.64
C PRO A 32 47.56 14.97 -10.00
N PRO A 33 47.74 16.28 -9.74
CA PRO A 33 48.97 16.80 -9.17
C PRO A 33 49.12 16.38 -7.69
N PRO A 34 50.34 16.07 -7.22
CA PRO A 34 50.57 15.77 -5.81
C PRO A 34 50.38 17.05 -4.98
N SER A 35 49.33 17.12 -4.15
CA SER A 35 49.15 18.25 -3.23
C SER A 35 48.58 17.81 -1.87
N GLY A 36 49.26 18.20 -0.79
CA GLY A 36 48.84 17.86 0.58
C GLY A 36 47.55 18.55 1.05
N ALA A 37 47.03 19.52 0.29
CA ALA A 37 45.74 20.15 0.58
C ALA A 37 44.56 19.19 0.37
N ASN A 38 44.69 18.23 -0.56
CA ASN A 38 43.67 17.23 -0.84
C ASN A 38 43.65 16.14 0.24
N ASP A 39 44.82 15.75 0.77
CA ASP A 39 44.94 14.78 1.85
C ASP A 39 44.19 15.23 3.11
N LEU A 40 44.26 16.52 3.45
CA LEU A 40 43.54 17.09 4.60
C LEU A 40 42.01 17.00 4.44
N ILE A 41 41.49 17.16 3.23
CA ILE A 41 40.06 17.06 2.93
C ILE A 41 39.60 15.60 3.07
N VAL A 42 40.37 14.65 2.54
CA VAL A 42 40.08 13.21 2.66
C VAL A 42 40.10 12.78 4.13
N MET A 43 41.13 13.17 4.88
CA MET A 43 41.26 12.85 6.31
C MET A 43 40.15 13.48 7.15
N GLY A 44 39.79 14.74 6.88
CA GLY A 44 38.71 15.43 7.58
C GLY A 44 37.35 14.78 7.31
N ALA A 45 37.05 14.46 6.05
CA ALA A 45 35.81 13.78 5.68
C ALA A 45 35.75 12.35 6.24
N ALA A 46 36.85 11.58 6.21
CA ALA A 46 36.90 10.26 6.83
C ALA A 46 36.69 10.34 8.36
N SER A 47 37.24 11.36 9.01
CA SER A 47 37.00 11.61 10.44
C SER A 47 35.53 11.94 10.72
N GLY A 48 34.86 12.71 9.87
CA GLY A 48 33.42 12.95 9.93
C GLY A 48 32.59 11.66 9.81
N ALA A 49 33.01 10.73 8.94
CA ALA A 49 32.39 9.42 8.80
C ALA A 49 32.48 8.60 10.09
N ILE A 50 33.67 8.57 10.70
CA ILE A 50 33.93 7.88 11.98
C ILE A 50 33.07 8.48 13.09
N LEU A 51 33.04 9.81 13.21
CA LEU A 51 32.24 10.50 14.23
C LEU A 51 30.73 10.25 14.05
N GLY A 52 30.23 10.22 12.82
CA GLY A 52 28.85 9.84 12.52
C GLY A 52 28.53 8.39 12.94
N GLY A 53 29.43 7.45 12.65
CA GLY A 53 29.29 6.05 13.07
C GLY A 53 29.33 5.86 14.58
N ILE A 54 30.27 6.52 15.28
CA ILE A 54 30.34 6.52 16.75
C ILE A 54 29.07 7.16 17.33
N GLY A 55 28.63 8.30 16.79
CA GLY A 55 27.40 8.96 17.20
C GLY A 55 26.21 8.03 17.09
N PHE A 56 26.06 7.31 15.98
CA PHE A 56 25.00 6.31 15.80
C PHE A 56 25.07 5.19 16.85
N ALA A 57 26.24 4.59 17.06
CA ALA A 57 26.43 3.52 18.04
C ALA A 57 26.15 3.96 19.48
N VAL A 58 26.64 5.15 19.88
CA VAL A 58 26.35 5.75 21.20
C VAL A 58 24.87 6.04 21.34
N GLY A 59 24.23 6.58 20.30
CA GLY A 59 22.79 6.82 20.29
C GLY A 59 22.00 5.53 20.55
N LEU A 60 22.38 4.42 19.90
CA LEU A 60 21.70 3.13 20.06
C LEU A 60 21.79 2.64 21.51
N LEU A 61 22.99 2.72 22.10
CA LEU A 61 23.23 2.30 23.48
C LEU A 61 22.52 3.21 24.49
N ALA A 62 22.37 4.51 24.18
CA ALA A 62 21.73 5.50 25.04
C ALA A 62 20.21 5.63 24.83
N GLY A 63 19.61 4.92 23.88
CA GLY A 63 18.18 5.01 23.58
C GLY A 63 17.74 6.36 23.00
N ALA A 64 18.55 6.94 22.12
CA ALA A 64 18.29 8.24 21.50
C ALA A 64 17.01 8.24 20.61
N PRO A 65 16.40 9.42 20.33
CA PRO A 65 15.24 9.50 19.44
C PRO A 65 15.60 9.22 17.98
N LEU A 66 14.62 8.81 17.17
CA LEU A 66 14.81 8.41 15.76
C LEU A 66 15.53 9.48 14.91
N GLY A 67 15.25 10.77 15.15
CA GLY A 67 15.91 11.87 14.44
C GLY A 67 17.42 11.93 14.67
N PHE A 68 17.90 11.51 15.84
CA PHE A 68 19.33 11.44 16.15
C PHE A 68 20.03 10.35 15.33
N TYR A 69 19.42 9.17 15.21
CA TYR A 69 19.94 8.09 14.37
C TYR A 69 20.06 8.50 12.91
N GLY A 70 19.00 9.13 12.38
CA GLY A 70 18.98 9.64 11.02
C GLY A 70 20.07 10.67 10.76
N ALA A 71 20.25 11.63 11.67
CA ALA A 71 21.28 12.65 11.55
C ALA A 71 22.71 12.07 11.63
N ALA A 72 22.97 11.17 12.57
CA ALA A 72 24.28 10.54 12.74
C ALA A 72 24.69 9.70 11.52
N LEU A 73 23.76 8.91 10.97
CA LEU A 73 23.99 8.15 9.73
C LEU A 73 24.13 9.06 8.51
N ALA A 74 23.31 10.11 8.39
CA ALA A 74 23.38 11.04 7.26
C ALA A 74 24.74 11.75 7.21
N VAL A 75 25.21 12.27 8.35
CA VAL A 75 26.55 12.87 8.46
C VAL A 75 27.63 11.82 8.17
N GLY A 76 27.53 10.64 8.79
CA GLY A 76 28.51 9.57 8.62
C GLY A 76 28.69 9.13 7.17
N LEU A 77 27.59 8.81 6.48
CA LEU A 77 27.60 8.32 5.11
C LEU A 77 27.94 9.43 4.09
N LEU A 78 27.47 10.66 4.30
CA LEU A 78 27.82 11.79 3.43
C LEU A 78 29.31 12.10 3.52
N SER A 79 29.86 12.16 4.73
CA SER A 79 31.29 12.37 4.95
C SER A 79 32.13 11.23 4.39
N LEU A 80 31.67 9.98 4.50
CA LEU A 80 32.33 8.83 3.87
C LEU A 80 32.33 8.94 2.34
N GLY A 81 31.20 9.30 1.73
CA GLY A 81 31.09 9.48 0.29
C GLY A 81 32.01 10.59 -0.24
N VAL A 82 32.12 11.71 0.49
CA VAL A 82 33.07 12.78 0.16
C VAL A 82 34.52 12.30 0.28
N ALA A 83 34.86 11.57 1.34
CA ALA A 83 36.20 11.04 1.54
C ALA A 83 36.61 10.07 0.42
N VAL A 84 35.75 9.10 0.09
CA VAL A 84 36.01 8.10 -0.95
C VAL A 84 36.10 8.76 -2.32
N ARG A 85 35.16 9.64 -2.68
CA ARG A 85 35.20 10.33 -3.97
C ARG A 85 36.50 11.11 -4.14
N ARG A 86 36.88 11.90 -3.14
CA ARG A 86 38.12 12.70 -3.17
C ARG A 86 39.35 11.82 -3.24
N TRP A 87 39.44 10.78 -2.41
CA TRP A 87 40.54 9.83 -2.44
C TRP A 87 40.70 9.17 -3.82
N ILE A 88 39.60 8.77 -4.48
CA ILE A 88 39.66 8.20 -5.83
C ILE A 88 40.18 9.24 -6.83
N THR A 89 39.57 10.43 -6.88
CA THR A 89 39.94 11.47 -7.86
C THR A 89 41.36 12.01 -7.67
N ASP A 90 41.90 11.95 -6.45
CA ASP A 90 43.24 12.46 -6.14
C ASP A 90 44.34 11.39 -6.31
N ARG A 91 43.97 10.10 -6.35
CA ARG A 91 44.93 8.98 -6.41
C ARG A 91 45.00 8.30 -7.76
N PHE A 92 43.91 8.28 -8.50
CA PHE A 92 43.83 7.60 -9.79
C PHE A 92 43.77 8.64 -10.91
N PRO A 93 44.50 8.40 -12.02
CA PRO A 93 44.38 9.23 -13.20
C PRO A 93 43.01 9.03 -13.86
N ASP A 94 42.50 10.12 -14.44
CA ASP A 94 41.36 10.04 -15.34
C ASP A 94 41.87 9.54 -16.69
N ILE A 95 41.40 8.36 -17.10
CA ILE A 95 41.79 7.68 -18.35
C ILE A 95 40.57 7.58 -19.24
N ASP A 96 40.61 8.24 -20.39
CA ASP A 96 39.67 8.03 -21.47
C ASP A 96 40.19 6.91 -22.36
N ALA A 97 39.48 5.78 -22.43
CA ALA A 97 39.88 4.65 -23.25
C ALA A 97 38.69 4.04 -23.99
N VAL A 98 38.96 3.39 -25.13
CA VAL A 98 37.97 2.68 -25.93
C VAL A 98 38.25 1.18 -25.91
N GLU A 99 37.22 0.42 -25.54
CA GLU A 99 37.19 -1.04 -25.66
C GLU A 99 36.50 -1.43 -26.98
N LEU A 100 37.19 -2.16 -27.85
CA LEU A 100 36.60 -2.68 -29.08
C LEU A 100 35.80 -3.95 -28.75
N ARG A 101 34.48 -3.85 -28.72
CA ARG A 101 33.61 -5.01 -28.49
C ARG A 101 33.51 -5.84 -29.79
N PRO A 102 33.95 -7.12 -29.80
CA PRO A 102 33.77 -7.97 -30.96
C PRO A 102 32.27 -8.13 -31.26
N GLY A 103 31.91 -8.12 -32.54
CA GLY A 103 30.54 -8.40 -32.99
C GLY A 103 30.15 -9.86 -32.72
N PRO A 104 28.84 -10.18 -32.72
CA PRO A 104 28.38 -11.56 -32.54
C PRO A 104 28.93 -12.43 -33.68
N GLU A 105 29.79 -13.40 -33.34
CA GLU A 105 30.19 -14.48 -34.24
C GLU A 105 28.94 -15.34 -34.55
N PRO A 106 28.63 -15.61 -35.82
CA PRO A 106 27.56 -16.55 -36.16
C PRO A 106 27.94 -17.94 -35.65
N SER A 107 27.24 -18.41 -34.61
CA SER A 107 27.47 -19.74 -34.03
C SER A 107 26.92 -20.81 -34.97
N GLY A 108 27.81 -21.72 -35.40
CA GLY A 108 27.41 -22.96 -36.06
C GLY A 108 26.66 -23.90 -35.10
N PRO A 109 26.11 -25.02 -35.60
CA PRO A 109 25.46 -26.03 -34.75
C PRO A 109 26.43 -26.50 -33.65
N ILE A 110 25.92 -26.54 -32.41
CA ILE A 110 26.71 -26.81 -31.20
C ILE A 110 27.30 -28.24 -31.19
N ALA A 111 26.80 -29.15 -32.04
CA ALA A 111 27.37 -30.48 -32.23
C ALA A 111 26.98 -31.12 -33.58
N ASP A 112 27.93 -31.85 -34.20
CA ASP A 112 27.73 -32.64 -35.43
C ASP A 112 27.23 -34.08 -35.16
N VAL A 113 26.86 -34.39 -33.92
CA VAL A 113 26.46 -35.74 -33.52
C VAL A 113 24.95 -35.91 -33.73
N ALA A 114 24.58 -36.87 -34.61
CA ALA A 114 23.19 -37.23 -34.82
C ALA A 114 22.55 -37.77 -33.51
N PRO A 115 21.38 -37.25 -33.09
CA PRO A 115 20.74 -37.69 -31.86
C PRO A 115 20.30 -39.15 -31.94
N VAL A 116 20.55 -39.92 -30.88
CA VAL A 116 20.17 -41.33 -30.76
C VAL A 116 18.64 -41.49 -30.89
N PRO A 117 18.13 -42.43 -31.70
CA PRO A 117 16.69 -42.65 -31.86
C PRO A 117 16.04 -43.01 -30.52
N ARG A 118 15.04 -42.22 -30.13
CA ARG A 118 14.51 -42.17 -28.76
C ARG A 118 13.71 -43.44 -28.42
N ARG A 119 14.08 -44.15 -27.35
CA ARG A 119 13.25 -45.21 -26.72
C ARG A 119 11.91 -44.63 -26.28
N SER A 120 10.84 -44.93 -27.02
CA SER A 120 9.48 -44.41 -26.81
C SER A 120 8.95 -44.68 -25.39
N PHE A 121 9.38 -45.79 -24.77
CA PHE A 121 9.04 -46.13 -23.40
C PHE A 121 9.52 -45.07 -22.38
N LEU A 122 10.78 -44.63 -22.45
CA LEU A 122 11.31 -43.66 -21.47
C LEU A 122 10.62 -42.30 -21.60
N GLY A 123 10.36 -41.85 -22.84
CA GLY A 123 9.63 -40.60 -23.07
C GLY A 123 8.20 -40.65 -22.51
N ARG A 124 7.49 -41.78 -22.70
CA ARG A 124 6.16 -41.99 -22.11
C ARG A 124 6.21 -42.05 -20.59
N PHE A 125 7.21 -42.73 -20.01
CA PHE A 125 7.38 -42.79 -18.56
C PHE A 125 7.66 -41.41 -17.95
N LEU A 126 8.55 -40.62 -18.57
CA LEU A 126 8.81 -39.24 -18.15
C LEU A 126 7.56 -38.35 -18.29
N ALA A 127 6.76 -38.53 -19.34
CA ALA A 127 5.51 -37.80 -19.50
C ALA A 127 4.48 -38.16 -18.40
N VAL A 128 4.37 -39.45 -18.04
CA VAL A 128 3.53 -39.88 -16.92
C VAL A 128 4.04 -39.33 -15.60
N ALA A 129 5.36 -39.39 -15.34
CA ALA A 129 5.95 -38.85 -14.11
C ALA A 129 5.73 -37.34 -14.00
N ALA A 130 5.93 -36.59 -15.10
CA ALA A 130 5.64 -35.17 -15.17
C ALA A 130 4.14 -34.89 -14.97
N GLY A 131 3.25 -35.71 -15.53
CA GLY A 131 1.80 -35.59 -15.32
C GLY A 131 1.37 -35.81 -13.87
N VAL A 132 1.95 -36.82 -13.20
CA VAL A 132 1.67 -37.08 -11.77
C VAL A 132 2.21 -35.94 -10.89
N LEU A 133 3.42 -35.46 -11.15
CA LEU A 133 3.98 -34.29 -10.44
C LEU A 133 3.16 -33.03 -10.69
N GLY A 134 2.72 -32.80 -11.94
CA GLY A 134 1.85 -31.69 -12.31
C GLY A 134 0.48 -31.75 -11.62
N LEU A 135 -0.11 -32.93 -11.49
CA LEU A 135 -1.35 -33.11 -10.72
C LEU A 135 -1.15 -32.81 -9.23
N GLY A 136 0.02 -33.11 -8.69
CA GLY A 136 0.42 -32.74 -7.32
C GLY A 136 0.38 -31.23 -7.07
N LEU A 137 0.55 -30.39 -8.10
CA LEU A 137 0.43 -28.93 -7.99
C LEU A 137 -1.01 -28.44 -7.79
N ILE A 138 -2.02 -29.31 -7.93
CA ILE A 138 -3.42 -28.99 -7.59
C ILE A 138 -3.68 -29.14 -6.09
N ALA A 139 -2.87 -29.93 -5.37
CA ALA A 139 -3.07 -30.18 -3.94
C ALA A 139 -3.16 -28.89 -3.07
N PRO A 140 -2.38 -27.81 -3.31
CA PRO A 140 -2.52 -26.57 -2.57
C PRO A 140 -3.88 -25.88 -2.72
N VAL A 141 -4.62 -26.13 -3.81
CA VAL A 141 -5.97 -25.56 -4.00
C VAL A 141 -6.94 -26.08 -2.95
N VAL A 142 -6.81 -27.35 -2.56
CA VAL A 142 -7.64 -27.96 -1.50
C VAL A 142 -7.28 -27.36 -0.12
N SER A 143 -6.06 -26.85 0.04
CA SER A 143 -5.62 -26.17 1.26
C SER A 143 -6.14 -24.73 1.40
N LEU A 144 -6.85 -24.18 0.41
CA LEU A 144 -7.47 -22.85 0.47
C LEU A 144 -8.69 -22.79 1.41
N GLY A 145 -9.12 -23.94 1.94
CA GLY A 145 -10.21 -24.03 2.90
C GLY A 145 -11.59 -24.24 2.25
N PRO A 146 -12.65 -24.30 3.06
CA PRO A 146 -14.00 -24.53 2.57
C PRO A 146 -14.49 -23.34 1.73
N ALA A 147 -15.34 -23.62 0.75
CA ALA A 147 -16.01 -22.57 0.00
C ALA A 147 -16.91 -21.74 0.95
N PRO A 148 -16.95 -20.40 0.79
CA PRO A 148 -17.71 -19.52 1.68
C PRO A 148 -19.23 -19.72 1.61
N GLY A 149 -19.75 -20.36 0.55
CA GLY A 149 -21.18 -20.66 0.41
C GLY A 149 -22.04 -19.41 0.55
N ASP A 150 -23.07 -19.49 1.40
CA ASP A 150 -24.01 -18.40 1.67
C ASP A 150 -23.59 -17.48 2.84
N ALA A 151 -22.36 -17.61 3.35
CA ALA A 151 -21.89 -16.83 4.50
C ALA A 151 -21.98 -15.31 4.29
N LEU A 152 -21.89 -14.85 3.04
CA LEU A 152 -21.99 -13.42 2.71
C LEU A 152 -23.43 -12.95 2.43
N ARG A 153 -24.42 -13.86 2.40
CA ARG A 153 -25.83 -13.54 2.10
C ARG A 153 -26.66 -13.24 3.34
N ARG A 154 -26.16 -13.54 4.53
CA ARG A 154 -26.86 -13.37 5.81
C ARG A 154 -25.92 -12.69 6.79
N THR A 155 -26.50 -11.91 7.68
CA THR A 155 -25.76 -11.32 8.80
C THR A 155 -26.18 -11.96 10.12
N ALA A 156 -25.60 -11.49 11.22
CA ALA A 156 -26.03 -11.89 12.56
C ALA A 156 -27.42 -11.34 12.96
N TRP A 157 -28.01 -10.41 12.19
CA TRP A 157 -29.32 -9.82 12.50
C TRP A 157 -30.46 -10.85 12.45
N ARG A 158 -31.30 -10.83 13.49
CA ARG A 158 -32.52 -11.63 13.59
C ARG A 158 -33.65 -10.76 14.10
N ARG A 159 -34.90 -11.14 13.81
CA ARG A 159 -36.07 -10.49 14.39
C ARG A 159 -36.00 -10.51 15.92
N GLY A 160 -36.18 -9.35 16.54
CA GLY A 160 -36.10 -9.13 17.98
C GLY A 160 -34.68 -8.89 18.51
N SER A 161 -33.65 -8.88 17.67
CA SER A 161 -32.28 -8.57 18.13
C SER A 161 -32.21 -7.10 18.54
N ARG A 162 -31.79 -6.83 19.78
CA ARG A 162 -31.55 -5.47 20.26
C ARG A 162 -30.37 -4.85 19.55
N LEU A 163 -30.49 -3.56 19.26
CA LEU A 163 -29.37 -2.75 18.77
C LEU A 163 -28.55 -2.31 19.99
N VAL A 164 -27.30 -2.78 20.05
CA VAL A 164 -26.39 -2.46 21.16
C VAL A 164 -25.16 -1.69 20.69
N THR A 165 -24.67 -0.78 21.53
CA THR A 165 -23.40 -0.09 21.31
C THR A 165 -22.20 -1.04 21.44
N THR A 166 -21.00 -0.55 21.17
CA THR A 166 -19.74 -1.29 21.39
C THR A 166 -19.61 -1.87 22.81
N ASP A 167 -20.17 -1.18 23.80
CA ASP A 167 -20.15 -1.59 25.21
C ASP A 167 -21.32 -2.52 25.59
N GLY A 168 -22.09 -2.97 24.60
CA GLY A 168 -23.25 -3.85 24.79
C GLY A 168 -24.47 -3.16 25.40
N GLN A 169 -24.53 -1.82 25.40
CA GLN A 169 -25.68 -1.09 25.93
C GLN A 169 -26.79 -1.03 24.87
N PRO A 170 -28.02 -1.52 25.18
CA PRO A 170 -29.15 -1.34 24.28
C PRO A 170 -29.53 0.13 24.20
N LEU A 171 -30.03 0.54 23.03
CA LEU A 171 -30.46 1.92 22.80
C LEU A 171 -31.97 2.00 22.65
N SER A 172 -32.58 3.01 23.26
CA SER A 172 -33.92 3.47 22.95
C SER A 172 -33.87 4.56 21.87
N PRO A 173 -35.00 4.86 21.19
CA PRO A 173 -35.06 5.97 20.25
C PRO A 173 -34.67 7.31 20.90
N ALA A 174 -35.01 7.52 22.18
CA ALA A 174 -34.77 8.76 22.91
C ALA A 174 -33.28 9.02 23.19
N ASP A 175 -32.43 8.00 23.12
CA ASP A 175 -30.98 8.13 23.33
C ASP A 175 -30.28 8.80 22.14
N LEU A 176 -30.95 8.88 21.00
CA LEU A 176 -30.47 9.60 19.81
C LEU A 176 -30.98 11.04 19.83
N SER A 177 -30.06 11.98 20.04
CA SER A 177 -30.34 13.39 19.76
C SER A 177 -30.60 13.62 18.26
N PRO A 178 -31.34 14.68 17.87
CA PRO A 178 -31.43 15.09 16.46
C PRO A 178 -30.03 15.27 15.86
N GLY A 179 -29.79 14.74 14.66
CA GLY A 179 -28.45 14.70 14.05
C GLY A 179 -27.48 13.70 14.69
N GLY A 180 -27.95 12.95 15.69
CA GLY A 180 -27.18 11.93 16.39
C GLY A 180 -26.91 10.73 15.50
N VAL A 181 -25.67 10.26 15.54
CA VAL A 181 -25.21 9.06 14.83
C VAL A 181 -24.45 8.15 15.79
N VAL A 182 -24.75 6.86 15.74
CA VAL A 182 -24.09 5.84 16.55
C VAL A 182 -23.91 4.56 15.75
N THR A 183 -22.83 3.83 16.05
CA THR A 183 -22.61 2.51 15.47
C THR A 183 -23.14 1.46 16.43
N VAL A 184 -23.89 0.51 15.89
CA VAL A 184 -24.55 -0.55 16.66
C VAL A 184 -24.36 -1.92 16.00
N TRP A 185 -24.51 -2.95 16.81
CA TRP A 185 -24.50 -4.36 16.44
C TRP A 185 -25.73 -5.08 16.99
N PRO A 186 -26.05 -6.28 16.48
CA PRO A 186 -27.03 -7.13 17.14
C PRO A 186 -26.46 -7.62 18.48
N GLU A 187 -27.29 -7.62 19.51
CA GLU A 187 -26.96 -8.23 20.79
C GLU A 187 -26.43 -9.68 20.60
N GLY A 188 -25.27 -9.97 21.20
CA GLY A 188 -24.60 -11.26 21.08
C GLY A 188 -23.66 -11.41 19.87
N ALA A 189 -23.55 -10.41 19.01
CA ALA A 189 -22.62 -10.41 17.86
C ALA A 189 -21.91 -9.06 17.66
N ILE A 190 -21.53 -8.42 18.78
CA ILE A 190 -20.69 -7.21 18.78
C ILE A 190 -19.34 -7.54 18.14
N GLY A 191 -18.91 -6.71 17.18
CA GLY A 191 -17.66 -6.91 16.44
C GLY A 191 -17.79 -7.79 15.20
N ASP A 192 -18.96 -8.35 14.90
CA ASP A 192 -19.25 -8.84 13.55
C ASP A 192 -19.45 -7.64 12.62
N GLU A 193 -18.37 -7.26 11.93
CA GLU A 193 -18.37 -6.11 11.03
C GLU A 193 -19.38 -6.25 9.90
N THR A 194 -19.74 -7.46 9.48
CA THR A 194 -20.77 -7.65 8.45
C THR A 194 -22.17 -7.27 8.95
N ALA A 195 -22.37 -7.28 10.27
CA ALA A 195 -23.61 -6.85 10.92
C ALA A 195 -23.55 -5.41 11.45
N ALA A 196 -22.43 -4.68 11.29
CA ALA A 196 -22.32 -3.31 11.76
C ALA A 196 -23.33 -2.40 11.06
N VAL A 197 -24.06 -1.62 11.87
CA VAL A 197 -25.11 -0.69 11.42
C VAL A 197 -24.77 0.71 11.89
N ILE A 198 -25.05 1.68 11.03
CA ILE A 198 -25.07 3.08 11.39
C ILE A 198 -26.52 3.49 11.67
N LEU A 199 -26.78 3.84 12.92
CA LEU A 199 -28.07 4.27 13.44
C LEU A 199 -28.06 5.79 13.54
N LEU A 200 -29.10 6.41 12.99
CA LEU A 200 -29.17 7.85 12.73
C LEU A 200 -30.51 8.38 13.18
N ARG A 201 -30.54 9.58 13.77
CA ARG A 201 -31.76 10.40 13.82
C ARG A 201 -31.62 11.54 12.82
N LEU A 202 -32.38 11.44 11.73
CA LEU A 202 -32.40 12.40 10.63
C LEU A 202 -32.84 13.79 11.10
N SER A 203 -32.39 14.83 10.41
CA SER A 203 -32.83 16.21 10.63
C SER A 203 -34.20 16.50 10.03
N GLY A 204 -34.65 15.68 9.07
CA GLY A 204 -35.97 15.71 8.46
C GLY A 204 -36.62 14.31 8.36
N GLU A 205 -37.86 14.25 7.88
CA GLU A 205 -38.52 12.97 7.61
C GLU A 205 -37.87 12.28 6.40
N PRO A 206 -37.71 10.95 6.44
CA PRO A 206 -37.19 10.20 5.31
C PRO A 206 -38.16 10.25 4.13
N VAL A 207 -37.61 10.19 2.93
CA VAL A 207 -38.35 10.21 1.67
C VAL A 207 -38.05 8.96 0.84
N ASP A 208 -38.93 8.67 -0.12
CA ASP A 208 -38.75 7.54 -1.04
C ASP A 208 -37.37 7.56 -1.71
N PRO A 209 -36.63 6.43 -1.71
CA PRO A 209 -37.10 5.06 -1.50
C PRO A 209 -36.88 4.51 -0.08
N THR A 210 -36.65 5.35 0.94
CA THR A 210 -36.57 4.87 2.32
C THR A 210 -37.85 4.15 2.70
N ASN A 211 -37.74 2.94 3.25
CA ASN A 211 -38.91 2.23 3.72
C ASN A 211 -39.42 2.84 5.03
N GLY A 212 -40.54 3.56 4.95
CA GLY A 212 -41.19 4.22 6.09
C GLY A 212 -41.63 3.27 7.21
N ASP A 213 -41.96 2.01 6.89
CA ASP A 213 -42.36 1.01 7.89
C ASP A 213 -41.19 0.59 8.80
N TRP A 214 -39.95 0.90 8.39
CA TRP A 214 -38.71 0.59 9.12
C TRP A 214 -38.10 1.84 9.77
N VAL A 215 -38.89 2.91 9.88
CA VAL A 215 -38.50 4.17 10.53
C VAL A 215 -39.16 4.23 11.89
N VAL A 216 -38.39 4.55 12.92
CA VAL A 216 -38.89 4.75 14.29
C VAL A 216 -38.96 6.25 14.59
N ASP A 217 -39.98 6.71 15.32
CA ASP A 217 -40.21 8.13 15.63
C ASP A 217 -40.13 9.07 14.41
N SER A 218 -40.59 8.60 13.25
CA SER A 218 -40.56 9.31 11.95
C SER A 218 -39.18 9.75 11.44
N THR A 219 -38.10 9.57 12.19
CA THR A 219 -36.78 10.16 11.90
C THR A 219 -35.60 9.24 12.23
N VAL A 220 -35.82 8.16 12.98
CA VAL A 220 -34.77 7.20 13.32
C VAL A 220 -34.70 6.14 12.24
N VAL A 221 -33.55 6.07 11.59
CA VAL A 221 -33.25 5.13 10.50
C VAL A 221 -31.96 4.39 10.78
N ALA A 222 -31.84 3.19 10.23
CA ALA A 222 -30.68 2.34 10.38
C ALA A 222 -30.26 1.82 9.00
N TYR A 223 -28.99 2.03 8.64
CA TYR A 223 -28.41 1.51 7.41
C TYR A 223 -27.18 0.65 7.72
N SER A 224 -26.85 -0.28 6.83
CA SER A 224 -25.58 -0.99 6.93
C SER A 224 -24.42 0.01 6.97
N LYS A 225 -23.47 -0.22 7.89
CA LYS A 225 -22.22 0.53 7.95
C LYS A 225 -21.28 0.15 6.81
N ILE A 226 -21.54 -0.94 6.09
CA ILE A 226 -20.58 -1.52 5.14
C ILE A 226 -20.85 -0.99 3.74
N CYS A 227 -19.91 -0.18 3.25
CA CYS A 227 -20.00 0.44 1.93
C CYS A 227 -20.12 -0.60 0.82
N THR A 228 -21.11 -0.42 -0.04
CA THR A 228 -21.43 -1.35 -1.14
C THR A 228 -20.47 -1.29 -2.32
N HIS A 229 -19.46 -0.42 -2.29
CA HIS A 229 -18.35 -0.41 -3.24
C HIS A 229 -17.31 -1.49 -2.90
N ALA A 230 -16.58 -1.30 -1.80
CA ALA A 230 -15.43 -2.13 -1.43
C ALA A 230 -15.39 -2.52 0.06
N GLY A 231 -16.49 -2.33 0.80
CA GLY A 231 -16.65 -2.85 2.15
C GLY A 231 -16.09 -1.97 3.28
N CYS A 232 -15.61 -0.76 2.97
CA CYS A 232 -15.15 0.16 4.00
C CYS A 232 -16.30 0.58 4.94
N PRO A 233 -16.00 0.81 6.24
CA PRO A 233 -16.99 1.29 7.18
C PRO A 233 -17.36 2.75 6.89
N VAL A 234 -18.62 2.99 6.59
CA VAL A 234 -19.26 4.30 6.53
C VAL A 234 -19.41 4.81 7.96
N GLY A 235 -18.88 5.99 8.26
CA GLY A 235 -18.82 6.45 9.66
C GLY A 235 -18.80 7.96 9.84
N LEU A 236 -18.78 8.71 8.75
CA LEU A 236 -18.85 10.16 8.79
C LEU A 236 -20.26 10.57 8.38
N PHE A 237 -20.87 11.46 9.16
CA PHE A 237 -22.21 11.97 8.93
C PHE A 237 -22.17 13.50 8.94
N ARG A 238 -22.89 14.10 8.01
CA ARG A 238 -23.08 15.55 7.92
C ARG A 238 -24.56 15.86 8.10
N GLU A 239 -24.88 16.43 9.25
CA GLU A 239 -26.25 16.71 9.67
C GLU A 239 -26.96 17.74 8.77
N GLN A 240 -26.24 18.68 8.16
CA GLN A 240 -26.87 19.77 7.39
C GLN A 240 -27.69 19.28 6.19
N ASP A 241 -27.35 18.12 5.65
CA ASP A 241 -28.00 17.50 4.49
C ASP A 241 -28.18 15.98 4.66
N ASP A 242 -28.12 15.49 5.90
CA ASP A 242 -28.18 14.08 6.27
C ASP A 242 -27.31 13.17 5.38
N ALA A 243 -26.10 13.62 5.05
CA ALA A 243 -25.20 12.90 4.16
C ALA A 243 -24.26 11.96 4.93
N LEU A 244 -24.16 10.71 4.47
CA LEU A 244 -23.21 9.71 4.96
C LEU A 244 -21.99 9.64 4.04
N PHE A 245 -20.79 9.53 4.61
CA PHE A 245 -19.55 9.43 3.83
C PHE A 245 -18.76 8.17 4.16
N CYS A 246 -18.33 7.50 3.09
CA CYS A 246 -17.30 6.48 3.12
C CYS A 246 -15.92 7.14 2.96
N PRO A 247 -15.01 7.05 3.94
CA PRO A 247 -13.73 7.76 3.91
C PRO A 247 -12.74 7.22 2.86
N CYS A 248 -12.90 5.97 2.42
CA CYS A 248 -11.91 5.32 1.53
C CYS A 248 -11.83 5.95 0.14
N HIS A 249 -12.97 6.19 -0.50
CA HIS A 249 -13.06 6.70 -1.87
C HIS A 249 -14.16 7.75 -2.00
N GLN A 250 -14.49 8.39 -0.88
CA GLN A 250 -15.38 9.55 -0.81
C GLN A 250 -16.78 9.28 -1.40
N SER A 251 -17.28 8.05 -1.30
CA SER A 251 -18.68 7.82 -1.64
C SER A 251 -19.58 8.51 -0.63
N THR A 252 -20.53 9.27 -1.15
CA THR A 252 -21.50 10.02 -0.35
C THR A 252 -22.88 9.41 -0.58
N PHE A 253 -23.66 9.26 0.48
CA PHE A 253 -25.00 8.71 0.43
C PHE A 253 -26.00 9.68 1.07
N ASP A 254 -27.18 9.79 0.50
CA ASP A 254 -28.29 10.59 1.03
C ASP A 254 -29.10 9.73 2.01
N ALA A 255 -28.95 9.96 3.32
CA ALA A 255 -29.58 9.13 4.34
C ALA A 255 -31.09 9.36 4.50
N GLN A 256 -31.60 10.54 4.12
CA GLN A 256 -33.05 10.78 4.06
C GLN A 256 -33.69 9.97 2.93
N ARG A 257 -32.95 9.76 1.84
CA ARG A 257 -33.41 9.09 0.62
C ARG A 257 -32.83 7.69 0.47
N GLY A 258 -33.01 6.84 1.46
CA GLY A 258 -32.72 5.41 1.39
C GLY A 258 -31.22 5.09 1.29
N ALA A 259 -30.36 6.00 1.74
CA ALA A 259 -28.91 5.91 1.59
C ALA A 259 -28.46 5.66 0.13
N ILE A 260 -29.13 6.28 -0.84
CA ILE A 260 -28.69 6.21 -2.24
C ILE A 260 -27.37 6.96 -2.43
N PRO A 261 -26.45 6.47 -3.28
CA PRO A 261 -25.20 7.17 -3.55
C PRO A 261 -25.47 8.45 -4.37
N THR A 262 -24.89 9.57 -3.92
CA THR A 262 -24.96 10.88 -4.59
C THR A 262 -23.62 11.30 -5.19
N PHE A 263 -22.52 10.71 -4.72
CA PHE A 263 -21.16 10.97 -5.22
C PHE A 263 -20.24 9.76 -4.98
N GLY A 264 -19.12 9.73 -5.72
CA GLY A 264 -18.09 8.69 -5.61
C GLY A 264 -18.39 7.43 -6.45
N PRO A 265 -17.57 6.37 -6.29
CA PRO A 265 -17.64 5.17 -7.13
C PRO A 265 -18.77 4.19 -6.78
N THR A 266 -19.51 4.41 -5.69
CA THR A 266 -20.52 3.46 -5.23
C THR A 266 -21.77 3.49 -6.13
N ALA A 267 -22.24 2.30 -6.55
CA ALA A 267 -23.37 2.15 -7.47
C ALA A 267 -24.68 1.65 -6.81
N ARG A 268 -24.64 1.22 -5.54
CA ARG A 268 -25.82 0.73 -4.80
C ARG A 268 -26.03 1.52 -3.52
N ALA A 269 -27.28 1.64 -3.08
CA ALA A 269 -27.59 2.17 -1.76
C ALA A 269 -27.00 1.32 -0.64
N LEU A 270 -26.84 1.90 0.55
CA LEU A 270 -26.59 1.10 1.75
C LEU A 270 -27.91 0.40 2.14
N PRO A 271 -27.90 -0.92 2.38
CA PRO A 271 -29.11 -1.62 2.80
C PRO A 271 -29.70 -1.02 4.08
N GLN A 272 -31.00 -0.73 4.06
CA GLN A 272 -31.74 -0.30 5.25
C GLN A 272 -32.03 -1.52 6.16
N LEU A 273 -31.77 -1.38 7.46
CA LEU A 273 -32.14 -2.39 8.44
C LEU A 273 -33.62 -2.19 8.83
N PRO A 274 -34.45 -3.24 8.80
CA PRO A 274 -35.82 -3.16 9.33
C PRO A 274 -35.82 -2.86 10.83
N LEU A 275 -36.20 -1.64 11.23
CA LEU A 275 -36.15 -1.18 12.62
C LEU A 275 -37.52 -1.22 13.29
N GLY A 276 -37.55 -1.52 14.59
CA GLY A 276 -38.73 -1.45 15.44
C GLY A 276 -38.36 -1.17 16.90
N VAL A 277 -39.35 -1.24 17.78
CA VAL A 277 -39.20 -1.03 19.22
C VAL A 277 -39.80 -2.23 19.96
N ASP A 278 -39.12 -2.73 20.99
CA ASP A 278 -39.64 -3.80 21.86
C ASP A 278 -40.54 -3.26 22.98
N ASP A 279 -41.12 -4.17 23.76
CA ASP A 279 -42.03 -3.82 24.86
C ASP A 279 -41.35 -3.05 26.01
N GLU A 280 -40.02 -3.08 26.06
CA GLU A 280 -39.19 -2.34 27.04
C GLU A 280 -38.76 -0.96 26.52
N GLY A 281 -39.10 -0.62 25.27
CA GLY A 281 -38.78 0.66 24.65
C GLY A 281 -37.41 0.69 23.95
N ASN A 282 -36.74 -0.45 23.79
CA ASN A 282 -35.44 -0.55 23.12
C ASN A 282 -35.63 -0.75 21.61
N LEU A 283 -34.68 -0.22 20.84
CA LEU A 283 -34.58 -0.45 19.41
C LEU A 283 -34.22 -1.92 19.13
N VAL A 284 -35.00 -2.54 18.24
CA VAL A 284 -34.81 -3.92 17.78
C VAL A 284 -34.87 -4.02 16.27
N ALA A 285 -34.16 -5.01 15.72
CA ALA A 285 -34.32 -5.37 14.32
C ALA A 285 -35.59 -6.20 14.11
N LEU A 286 -36.38 -5.89 13.09
CA LEU A 286 -37.56 -6.68 12.68
C LEU A 286 -37.19 -7.88 11.79
N GLY A 287 -35.93 -8.00 11.40
CA GLY A 287 -35.37 -9.05 10.55
C GLY A 287 -33.91 -8.76 10.17
N ASP A 288 -33.35 -9.62 9.31
CA ASP A 288 -32.09 -9.34 8.60
C ASP A 288 -32.35 -8.32 7.47
N PHE A 289 -31.30 -7.82 6.83
CA PHE A 289 -31.39 -6.98 5.65
C PHE A 289 -32.12 -7.69 4.51
N THR A 290 -32.93 -6.95 3.75
CA THR A 290 -33.58 -7.46 2.53
C THR A 290 -32.67 -7.41 1.31
N GLU A 291 -31.60 -6.62 1.38
CA GLU A 291 -30.59 -6.48 0.34
C GLU A 291 -29.21 -6.94 0.82
N GLN A 292 -28.34 -7.28 -0.12
CA GLN A 292 -26.96 -7.69 0.16
C GLN A 292 -26.15 -6.57 0.80
N VAL A 293 -25.62 -6.85 1.98
CA VAL A 293 -24.66 -6.01 2.70
C VAL A 293 -23.30 -6.01 2.03
N GLY A 294 -22.67 -4.83 1.94
CA GLY A 294 -21.32 -4.68 1.42
C GLY A 294 -21.18 -4.86 -0.09
N PRO A 295 -19.96 -5.12 -0.58
CA PRO A 295 -19.67 -5.22 -2.01
C PRO A 295 -20.51 -6.28 -2.71
N ALA A 296 -20.84 -6.04 -3.97
CA ALA A 296 -21.45 -7.06 -4.80
C ALA A 296 -20.51 -8.25 -4.97
N PHE A 297 -21.01 -9.45 -4.70
CA PHE A 297 -20.37 -10.72 -5.03
C PHE A 297 -21.32 -11.53 -5.93
N GLY A 298 -20.76 -12.16 -6.96
CA GLY A 298 -21.48 -12.98 -7.94
C GLY A 298 -21.83 -14.36 -7.43
#